data_AF-A0A956SIJ8-F1
#
_entry.id   AF-A0A956SIJ8-F1
#
_cell.length_a   1.000
_cell.length_b   1.000
_cell.length_c   1.000
_cell.angle_alpha   90.00
_cell.angle_beta   90.00
_cell.angle_gamma   90.00
#
_symmetry.space_group_name_H-M   'P 1'
#
loop_
_entity.id
_entity.type
_entity.pdbx_description
1 polymer ?
#
loop_
_entity_poly.entity_id
_entity_poly.type
_entity_poly.pdbx_seq_one_letter_code
_entity_poly.pdbx_strand_id
1 'polypeptide(L)'
;MIQRVLVRGAALGVAALALTGLGAIATMLSDAPERADANAAAPTVDSTSVLATMEGELAATRGELDRAHRILEFSGRYRIPADLAARIYDHATEAGLPAALGFQLVKIE
;
A
#
# COMPACT_ATOMS: atom_id res chain seq x y z
N MET A 1 34.20 -13.47 29.83
CA MET A 1 34.56 -12.49 28.78
C MET A 1 34.62 -13.15 27.39
N ILE A 2 33.60 -13.95 26.99
CA ILE A 2 33.57 -14.70 25.70
C ILE A 2 32.21 -14.55 24.97
N GLN A 3 31.26 -13.78 25.51
CA GLN A 3 29.87 -13.79 25.04
C GLN A 3 29.54 -12.76 23.94
N ARG A 4 30.53 -12.05 23.39
CA ARG A 4 30.31 -10.90 22.48
C ARG A 4 30.70 -11.12 21.02
N VAL A 5 31.03 -12.34 20.59
CA VAL A 5 31.48 -12.57 19.20
C VAL A 5 30.45 -13.31 18.32
N LEU A 6 29.39 -13.90 18.90
CA LEU A 6 28.46 -14.76 18.14
C LEU A 6 27.25 -14.05 17.51
N VAL A 7 27.17 -12.71 17.54
CA VAL A 7 25.99 -11.97 17.04
C VAL A 7 26.22 -11.36 15.65
N ARG A 8 27.44 -11.44 15.10
CA ARG A 8 27.76 -10.82 13.79
C ARG A 8 27.71 -11.76 12.58
N GLY A 9 27.41 -13.05 12.77
CA GLY A 9 27.30 -14.01 11.66
C GLY A 9 25.91 -14.18 11.05
N ALA A 10 24.84 -13.77 11.76
CA ALA A 10 23.47 -14.10 11.37
C ALA A 10 22.80 -13.06 10.44
N ALA A 11 23.40 -11.89 10.25
CA ALA A 11 22.77 -10.77 9.53
C ALA A 11 22.93 -10.83 8.00
N LEU A 12 23.70 -11.78 7.45
CA LEU A 12 23.94 -11.88 6.00
C LEU A 12 23.27 -13.10 5.32
N GLY A 13 22.52 -13.92 6.05
CA GLY A 13 21.83 -15.10 5.49
C GLY A 13 20.35 -14.88 5.10
N VAL A 14 19.70 -13.83 5.62
CA VAL A 14 18.23 -13.68 5.51
C VAL A 14 17.79 -12.87 4.28
N ALA A 15 18.69 -12.07 3.70
CA ALA A 15 18.34 -11.20 2.56
C ALA A 15 18.16 -11.94 1.22
N ALA A 16 18.59 -13.20 1.10
CA ALA A 16 18.46 -14.00 -0.13
C ALA A 16 17.38 -15.10 -0.08
N LEU A 17 16.79 -15.38 1.09
CA LEU A 17 15.85 -16.50 1.26
C LEU A 17 14.36 -16.10 1.30
N ALA A 18 14.04 -14.82 1.47
CA ALA A 18 12.65 -14.36 1.49
C ALA A 18 11.99 -14.34 0.08
N LEU A 19 12.79 -14.32 -0.99
CA LEU A 19 12.29 -14.38 -2.38
C LEU A 19 12.20 -15.81 -2.93
N THR A 20 12.81 -16.79 -2.28
CA THR A 20 12.83 -18.22 -2.71
C THR A 20 11.99 -19.13 -1.81
N GLY A 21 11.56 -18.68 -0.64
CA GLY A 21 10.74 -19.47 0.28
C GLY A 21 9.32 -19.74 -0.22
N LEU A 22 8.71 -18.83 -0.99
CA LEU A 22 7.33 -19.01 -1.45
C LEU A 22 7.20 -19.95 -2.66
N GLY A 23 8.26 -20.10 -3.46
CA GLY A 23 8.27 -21.03 -4.61
C GLY A 23 8.59 -22.47 -4.23
N ALA A 24 9.47 -22.68 -3.24
CA ALA A 24 9.96 -24.01 -2.89
C ALA A 24 8.92 -24.89 -2.14
N ILE A 25 7.98 -24.28 -1.41
CA ILE A 25 6.96 -25.03 -0.68
C ILE A 25 5.90 -25.59 -1.65
N ALA A 26 5.60 -24.89 -2.75
CA ALA A 26 4.63 -25.34 -3.74
C ALA A 26 5.13 -26.53 -4.56
N THR A 27 6.42 -26.56 -4.93
CA THR A 27 6.99 -27.65 -5.73
C THR A 27 7.16 -28.94 -4.92
N MET A 28 7.34 -28.84 -3.60
CA MET A 28 7.53 -29.99 -2.72
C MET A 28 6.23 -30.77 -2.44
N LEU A 29 5.06 -30.13 -2.57
CA LEU A 29 3.77 -30.82 -2.54
C LEU A 29 3.40 -31.41 -3.93
N SER A 30 4.10 -30.99 -4.97
CA SER A 30 3.81 -31.32 -6.38
C SER A 30 4.65 -32.48 -6.92
N ASP A 31 5.51 -33.10 -6.11
CA ASP A 31 6.35 -34.22 -6.53
C ASP A 31 5.56 -35.54 -6.54
N ALA A 32 4.60 -35.62 -7.45
CA ALA A 32 4.15 -36.86 -8.07
C ALA A 32 4.74 -36.86 -9.50
N PRO A 33 5.54 -37.87 -9.89
CA PRO A 33 6.29 -37.81 -11.13
C PRO A 33 5.37 -38.21 -12.29
N GLU A 34 4.64 -37.26 -12.84
CA GLU A 34 4.03 -37.44 -14.17
C GLU A 34 4.62 -36.45 -15.17
N ARG A 35 5.50 -37.04 -15.99
CA ARG A 35 5.74 -36.74 -17.41
C ARG A 35 5.73 -35.26 -17.79
N ALA A 36 6.93 -34.79 -18.11
CA ALA A 36 7.18 -33.61 -18.90
C ALA A 36 6.33 -33.59 -20.18
N ASP A 37 5.15 -32.97 -20.13
CA ASP A 37 4.48 -32.45 -21.30
C ASP A 37 5.16 -31.14 -21.69
N ALA A 38 5.87 -31.19 -22.81
CA ALA A 38 6.57 -30.10 -23.45
C ALA A 38 5.61 -29.06 -24.06
N ASN A 39 4.74 -28.48 -23.23
CA ASN A 39 3.86 -27.36 -23.60
C ASN A 39 3.51 -26.51 -22.38
N ALA A 40 4.51 -26.16 -21.57
CA ALA A 40 4.38 -25.07 -20.62
C ALA A 40 4.34 -23.76 -21.42
N ALA A 41 3.14 -23.36 -21.85
CA ALA A 41 2.89 -22.03 -22.37
C ALA A 41 3.46 -21.01 -21.39
N ALA A 42 4.51 -20.30 -21.81
CA ALA A 42 5.06 -19.21 -21.03
C ALA A 42 3.91 -18.26 -20.65
N PRO A 43 3.84 -17.77 -19.39
CA PRO A 43 2.85 -16.76 -19.02
C PRO A 43 3.13 -15.53 -19.88
N THR A 44 2.34 -15.34 -20.93
CA THR A 44 2.32 -14.08 -21.69
C THR A 44 1.74 -13.05 -20.74
N VAL A 45 2.62 -12.31 -20.07
CA VAL A 45 2.24 -11.15 -19.28
C VAL A 45 1.47 -10.23 -20.22
N ASP A 46 0.16 -10.14 -20.02
CA ASP A 46 -0.69 -9.27 -20.81
C ASP A 46 -0.31 -7.83 -20.47
N SER A 47 0.42 -7.18 -21.36
CA SER A 47 0.84 -5.78 -21.21
C SER A 47 -0.34 -4.85 -20.92
N THR A 48 -1.56 -5.20 -21.37
CA THR A 48 -2.80 -4.47 -21.08
C THR A 48 -3.12 -4.47 -19.58
N SER A 49 -2.95 -5.60 -18.91
CA SER A 49 -3.19 -5.74 -17.46
C SER A 49 -2.19 -4.93 -16.62
N VAL A 50 -0.94 -4.85 -17.07
CA VAL A 50 0.11 -4.07 -16.40
C VAL A 50 -0.19 -2.58 -16.51
N LEU A 51 -0.60 -2.11 -17.70
CA LEU A 51 -0.99 -0.71 -17.90
C LEU A 51 -2.22 -0.33 -17.07
N ALA A 52 -3.26 -1.17 -17.06
CA ALA A 52 -4.45 -0.94 -16.25
C ALA A 52 -4.13 -0.86 -14.75
N THR A 53 -3.18 -1.69 -14.28
CA THR A 53 -2.73 -1.66 -12.88
C THR A 53 -1.99 -0.36 -12.57
N MET A 54 -1.05 0.05 -13.43
CA MET A 54 -0.32 1.31 -13.27
C MET A 54 -1.23 2.55 -13.33
N GLU A 55 -2.23 2.53 -14.22
CA GLU A 55 -3.24 3.59 -14.30
C GLU A 55 -4.09 3.66 -13.03
N GLY A 56 -4.47 2.51 -12.47
CA GLY A 56 -5.17 2.43 -11.19
C GLY A 56 -4.36 3.00 -10.03
N GLU A 57 -3.07 2.67 -9.94
CA GLU A 57 -2.16 3.20 -8.92
C GLU A 57 -1.97 4.73 -9.06
N LEU A 58 -1.85 5.23 -10.30
CA LEU A 58 -1.77 6.67 -10.57
C LEU A 58 -3.05 7.41 -10.19
N ALA A 59 -4.22 6.84 -10.50
CA ALA A 59 -5.50 7.42 -10.14
C ALA A 59 -5.69 7.47 -8.61
N ALA A 60 -5.32 6.41 -7.90
CA ALA A 60 -5.35 6.37 -6.44
C ALA A 60 -4.44 7.45 -5.83
N THR A 61 -3.20 7.54 -6.32
CA THR A 61 -2.22 8.54 -5.85
C THR A 61 -2.74 9.98 -6.07
N ARG A 62 -3.34 10.25 -7.23
CA ARG A 62 -3.95 11.57 -7.52
C ARG A 62 -5.11 11.89 -6.58
N GLY A 63 -5.97 10.91 -6.28
CA GLY A 63 -7.07 11.08 -5.34
C GLY A 63 -6.59 11.43 -3.93
N GLU A 64 -5.54 10.77 -3.44
CA GLU A 64 -4.95 11.07 -2.15
C GLU A 64 -4.35 12.48 -2.10
N LEU A 65 -3.71 12.92 -3.19
CA LEU A 65 -3.12 14.25 -3.30
C LEU A 65 -4.19 15.34 -3.29
N ASP A 66 -5.27 15.17 -4.06
CA ASP A 66 -6.39 16.11 -4.07
C ASP A 66 -7.05 16.21 -2.69
N ARG A 67 -7.26 15.08 -2.02
CA ARG A 67 -7.78 15.07 -0.64
C ARG A 67 -6.83 15.81 0.31
N ALA A 68 -5.54 15.54 0.26
CA ALA A 68 -4.55 16.22 1.11
C ALA A 68 -4.51 17.73 0.85
N HIS A 69 -4.58 18.15 -0.42
CA HIS A 69 -4.62 19.56 -0.80
C HIS A 69 -5.82 20.27 -0.17
N ARG A 70 -7.02 19.67 -0.23
CA ARG A 70 -8.21 20.24 0.39
C ARG A 70 -8.10 20.33 1.91
N ILE A 71 -7.55 19.31 2.56
CA ILE A 71 -7.34 19.32 4.01
C ILE A 71 -6.42 20.48 4.41
N LEU A 72 -5.32 20.69 3.68
CA LEU A 72 -4.39 21.79 3.94
C LEU A 72 -5.03 23.16 3.70
N GLU A 73 -5.82 23.30 2.63
CA GLU A 73 -6.57 24.52 2.34
C GLU A 73 -7.53 24.87 3.50
N PHE A 74 -8.31 23.89 3.97
CA PHE A 74 -9.25 24.11 5.06
C PHE A 74 -8.56 24.33 6.41
N SER A 75 -7.48 23.61 6.69
CA SER A 75 -6.64 23.83 7.88
C SER A 75 -6.13 25.27 7.93
N GLY A 76 -5.62 25.78 6.81
CA GLY A 76 -5.17 27.18 6.70
C GLY A 76 -6.31 28.19 6.84
N ARG A 77 -7.42 27.97 6.11
CA ARG A 77 -8.60 28.86 6.11
C ARG A 77 -9.21 29.02 7.50
N TYR A 78 -9.42 27.91 8.22
CA TYR A 78 -10.04 27.91 9.54
C TYR A 78 -9.02 28.00 10.68
N ARG A 79 -7.71 28.04 10.37
CA ARG A 79 -6.61 28.09 11.34
C ARG A 79 -6.68 27.00 12.40
N ILE A 80 -6.98 25.77 11.97
CA ILE A 80 -7.01 24.59 12.85
C ILE A 80 -5.93 23.58 12.47
N PRO A 81 -5.50 22.70 13.38
CA PRO A 81 -4.55 21.64 13.06
C PRO A 81 -5.03 20.78 11.89
N ALA A 82 -4.10 20.40 11.00
CA ALA A 82 -4.41 19.59 9.81
C ALA A 82 -5.07 18.25 10.15
N ASP A 83 -4.69 17.64 11.27
CA ASP A 83 -5.31 16.42 11.79
C ASP A 83 -6.80 16.60 12.15
N LEU A 84 -7.17 17.74 12.74
CA LEU A 84 -8.57 18.07 13.00
C LEU A 84 -9.32 18.37 11.70
N ALA A 85 -8.71 19.12 10.78
CA ALA A 85 -9.28 19.39 9.47
C ALA A 85 -9.55 18.11 8.68
N ALA A 86 -8.66 17.12 8.75
CA ALA A 86 -8.84 15.81 8.13
C ALA A 86 -10.10 15.11 8.68
N ARG A 87 -10.25 15.02 10.00
CA ARG A 87 -11.45 14.41 10.63
C ARG A 87 -12.75 15.08 10.21
N ILE A 88 -12.78 16.41 10.16
CA ILE A 88 -13.97 17.17 9.76
C ILE A 88 -14.28 16.92 8.28
N TYR A 89 -13.26 16.95 7.43
CA TYR A 89 -13.41 16.71 5.99
C TYR A 89 -13.93 15.30 5.70
N ASP A 90 -13.38 14.29 6.36
CA ASP A 90 -13.78 12.89 6.17
C ASP A 90 -15.21 12.67 6.63
N HIS A 91 -15.57 13.10 7.85
CA HIS A 91 -16.94 12.96 8.34
C HIS A 91 -17.96 13.72 7.48
N ALA A 92 -17.63 14.92 7.00
CA ALA A 92 -18.51 15.66 6.10
C ALA A 92 -18.71 14.90 4.78
N THR A 93 -17.63 14.37 4.20
CA THR A 93 -17.67 13.62 2.94
C THR A 93 -18.44 12.31 3.07
N GLU A 94 -18.22 11.56 4.17
CA GLU A 94 -18.96 10.34 4.50
C GLU A 94 -20.46 10.60 4.70
N ALA A 95 -20.82 11.74 5.29
CA ALA A 95 -22.21 12.17 5.45
C ALA A 95 -22.84 12.72 4.16
N GLY A 96 -22.08 12.81 3.06
CA GLY A 96 -22.53 13.43 1.80
C GLY A 96 -22.74 14.95 1.91
N LEU A 97 -22.16 15.58 2.92
CA LEU A 97 -22.26 17.02 3.16
C LEU A 97 -21.08 17.76 2.51
N PRO A 98 -21.29 19.01 2.06
CA PRO A 98 -20.17 19.86 1.66
C PRO A 98 -19.20 20.04 2.81
N ALA A 99 -17.89 19.82 2.58
CA ALA A 99 -16.86 19.96 3.60
C ALA A 99 -16.95 21.32 4.33
N ALA A 100 -17.17 22.42 3.60
CA ALA A 100 -17.33 23.76 4.17
C ALA A 100 -18.45 23.85 5.22
N LEU A 101 -19.55 23.11 5.06
CA LEU A 101 -20.62 23.03 6.04
C LEU A 101 -20.15 22.30 7.30
N GLY A 102 -19.39 21.21 7.15
CA GLY A 102 -18.76 20.51 8.26
C GLY A 102 -17.89 21.44 9.12
N PHE A 103 -17.05 22.26 8.49
CA PHE A 103 -16.22 23.24 9.21
C PHE A 103 -17.02 24.36 9.90
N GLN A 104 -18.20 24.71 9.39
CA GLN A 104 -19.09 25.70 10.03
C GLN A 104 -19.85 25.12 11.23
N LEU A 105 -20.14 23.82 11.21
CA LEU A 105 -20.87 23.12 12.27
C LEU A 105 -19.99 22.81 13.49
N VAL A 106 -18.68 22.67 13.29
CA VAL A 106 -17.75 22.48 14.39
C VAL A 106 -17.57 23.81 15.13
N LYS A 107 -18.15 23.88 16.32
CA LYS A 107 -17.90 24.96 17.27
C LYS A 107 -16.48 24.81 17.79
N ILE A 108 -15.60 25.74 17.42
CA ILE A 108 -14.21 25.76 17.85
C ILE A 108 -14.16 26.68 19.07
N GLU A 109 -14.20 26.09 20.27
CA GLU A 109 -14.01 26.77 21.56
C GLU A 109 -12.52 26.86 21.90
#